data_AF-A0A0L1KU84-F1
#
_entry.id   AF-A0A0L1KU84-F1
#
_cell.length_a   1.000
_cell.length_b   1.000
_cell.length_c   1.000
_cell.angle_alpha   90.00
_cell.angle_beta   90.00
_cell.angle_gamma   90.00
#
_symmetry.space_group_name_H-M   'P 1'
#
loop_
_entity.id
_entity.type
_entity.pdbx_description
1 polymer ?
#
loop_
_entity_poly.entity_id
_entity_poly.type
_entity_poly.pdbx_seq_one_letter_code
_entity_poly.pdbx_strand_id
1 'polypeptide(L)'
;MEYIKDGRIRPWSYTKEQILGATVSVSIDYHPKPLRLVGTVMDIYKEESNVNGGIKIFTKYEESNFHMWVPLANPKIKVELSNSTGSFEHFLDERDRWDEVYMTGRTQMR
;
A
#
# COMPACT_ATOMS: atom_id res chain seq x y z
N MET A 1 13.04 12.30 12.82
CA MET A 1 13.30 11.54 14.08
C MET A 1 12.10 11.57 15.03
N GLU A 2 11.44 12.71 15.27
CA GLU A 2 10.28 12.79 16.19
C GLU A 2 9.13 11.85 15.81
N TYR A 3 8.71 11.81 14.54
CA TYR A 3 7.65 10.89 14.07
C TYR A 3 7.95 9.40 14.27
N ILE A 4 9.24 9.03 14.29
CA ILE A 4 9.69 7.66 14.58
C ILE A 4 9.63 7.40 16.09
N LYS A 5 10.07 8.38 16.90
CA LYS A 5 9.98 8.30 18.37
C LYS A 5 8.54 8.22 18.87
N ASP A 6 7.63 8.95 18.21
CA ASP A 6 6.20 8.94 18.51
C ASP A 6 5.47 7.69 18.00
N GLY A 7 6.18 6.76 17.34
CA GLY A 7 5.62 5.53 16.80
C GLY A 7 4.66 5.71 15.62
N ARG A 8 4.60 6.91 15.02
CA ARG A 8 3.77 7.20 13.85
C ARG A 8 4.33 6.59 12.57
N ILE A 9 5.66 6.57 12.45
CA ILE A 9 6.38 5.92 11.35
C ILE A 9 7.22 4.81 11.95
N ARG A 10 7.05 3.57 11.45
CA ARG A 10 8.04 2.51 11.68
C ARG A 10 9.23 2.72 10.74
N PRO A 11 10.46 2.75 11.26
CA PRO A 11 11.63 2.92 10.42
C PRO A 11 11.76 1.74 9.44
N TRP A 12 12.13 2.06 8.20
CA TRP A 12 12.37 1.13 7.12
C TRP A 12 13.57 1.59 6.29
N SER A 13 14.18 0.64 5.59
CA SER A 13 15.15 0.88 4.54
C SER A 13 15.06 -0.30 3.56
N TYR A 14 14.46 -0.05 2.39
CA TYR A 14 14.25 -1.04 1.34
C TYR A 14 14.42 -0.38 -0.02
N THR A 15 15.10 -1.05 -0.96
CA THR A 15 15.07 -0.61 -2.37
C THR A 15 13.72 -0.97 -3.00
N LYS A 16 13.42 -0.37 -4.16
CA LYS A 16 12.20 -0.71 -4.90
C LYS A 16 12.13 -2.19 -5.25
N GLU A 17 13.22 -2.74 -5.78
CA GLU A 17 13.31 -4.14 -6.22
C GLU A 17 13.07 -5.11 -5.06
N GLN A 18 13.46 -4.72 -3.84
CA GLN A 18 13.27 -5.55 -2.64
C GLN A 18 11.84 -5.56 -2.13
N ILE A 19 11.07 -4.49 -2.34
CA ILE A 19 9.77 -4.29 -1.69
C ILE A 19 8.58 -4.42 -2.63
N LEU A 20 8.76 -4.25 -3.94
CA LEU A 20 7.68 -4.43 -4.92
C LEU A 20 7.09 -5.84 -4.81
N GLY A 21 5.76 -5.90 -4.74
CA GLY A 21 5.04 -7.16 -4.57
C GLY A 21 4.99 -7.67 -3.12
N ALA A 22 5.52 -6.94 -2.15
CA ALA A 22 5.36 -7.30 -0.75
C ALA A 22 3.90 -7.18 -0.32
N THR A 23 3.46 -8.10 0.55
CA THR A 23 2.15 -7.98 1.20
C THR A 23 2.20 -6.92 2.29
N VAL A 24 1.21 -6.04 2.28
CA VAL A 24 1.07 -4.94 3.22
C VAL A 24 -0.31 -4.93 3.85
N SER A 25 -0.35 -4.77 5.17
CA SER A 25 -1.56 -4.54 5.94
C SER A 25 -1.72 -3.05 6.20
N VAL A 26 -2.89 -2.51 5.87
CA VAL A 26 -3.26 -1.11 6.12
C VAL A 26 -4.45 -1.08 7.06
N SER A 27 -4.31 -0.40 8.19
CA SER A 27 -5.41 -0.12 9.10
C SER A 27 -5.68 1.38 9.10
N ILE A 28 -6.92 1.78 8.81
CA ILE A 28 -7.36 3.18 8.88
C ILE A 28 -8.37 3.32 10.01
N ASP A 29 -8.08 4.20 10.96
CA ASP A 29 -8.90 4.49 12.12
C ASP A 29 -10.11 5.38 11.74
N TYR A 30 -11.12 4.73 11.16
CA TYR A 30 -12.42 5.32 10.86
C TYR A 30 -13.47 4.99 11.93
N HIS A 31 -14.44 5.89 12.09
CA HIS A 31 -15.64 5.67 12.89
C HIS A 31 -16.80 5.20 11.98
N PRO A 32 -17.67 4.28 12.41
CA PRO A 32 -17.73 3.61 13.72
C PRO A 32 -16.77 2.43 13.89
N LYS A 33 -16.19 1.94 12.80
CA LYS A 33 -15.31 0.77 12.80
C LYS A 33 -14.06 1.06 11.96
N PRO A 34 -12.86 0.68 12.43
CA PRO A 34 -11.65 0.83 11.64
C PRO A 34 -11.71 -0.03 10.37
N LEU A 35 -11.22 0.53 9.27
CA LEU A 35 -11.07 -0.20 8.01
C LEU A 35 -9.73 -0.94 8.04
N ARG A 36 -9.75 -2.24 7.70
CA ARG A 36 -8.54 -3.07 7.62
C ARG A 36 -8.46 -3.68 6.23
N LEU A 37 -7.34 -3.44 5.56
CA LEU A 37 -7.08 -3.84 4.19
C LEU A 37 -5.77 -4.64 4.14
N VAL A 38 -5.75 -5.65 3.27
CA VAL A 38 -4.52 -6.35 2.90
C VAL A 38 -4.31 -6.13 1.42
N GLY A 39 -3.11 -5.72 1.04
CA GLY A 39 -2.78 -5.39 -0.33
C GLY A 39 -1.35 -5.72 -0.70
N THR A 40 -1.00 -5.35 -1.91
CA THR A 40 0.31 -5.54 -2.52
C THR A 40 0.98 -4.19 -2.71
N VAL A 41 2.27 -4.10 -2.38
CA VAL A 41 3.08 -2.90 -2.63
C VAL A 41 3.36 -2.75 -4.13
N MET A 42 2.90 -1.65 -4.70
CA MET A 42 3.01 -1.36 -6.14
C MET A 42 4.09 -0.33 -6.46
N ASP A 43 4.42 0.53 -5.49
CA ASP A 43 5.53 1.48 -5.60
C ASP A 43 5.84 2.08 -4.21
N ILE A 44 7.04 2.62 -4.05
CA ILE A 44 7.43 3.44 -2.90
C ILE A 44 8.03 4.76 -3.38
N TYR A 45 7.77 5.85 -2.65
CA TYR A 45 8.36 7.15 -2.98
C TYR A 45 9.83 7.26 -2.59
N LYS A 46 10.19 6.71 -1.43
CA LYS A 46 11.50 6.81 -0.80
C LYS A 46 11.89 5.46 -0.22
N GLU A 47 13.13 5.07 -0.46
CA GLU A 47 13.72 3.82 0.01
C GLU A 47 13.95 3.82 1.52
N GLU A 48 14.24 4.99 2.08
CA GLU A 48 14.38 5.20 3.52
C GLU A 48 13.15 5.88 4.13
N SER A 49 12.89 5.58 5.40
CA SER A 49 11.78 6.18 6.14
C SER A 49 11.86 7.71 6.18
N ASN A 50 10.82 8.35 5.66
CA ASN A 50 10.72 9.79 5.58
C ASN A 50 9.28 10.24 5.87
N VAL A 51 9.13 11.41 6.51
CA VAL A 51 7.81 12.03 6.77
C VAL A 51 7.04 12.35 5.48
N ASN A 52 7.77 12.64 4.40
CA ASN A 52 7.23 12.87 3.06
C ASN A 52 7.24 11.59 2.22
N GLY A 53 7.53 10.43 2.83
CA GLY A 53 7.43 9.13 2.19
C GLY A 53 5.99 8.73 1.94
N GLY A 54 5.82 7.75 1.07
CA GLY A 54 4.52 7.18 0.76
C GLY A 54 4.67 5.85 0.07
N ILE A 55 3.63 5.03 0.18
CA ILE A 55 3.56 3.71 -0.41
C ILE A 55 2.32 3.62 -1.28
N LYS A 56 2.50 3.14 -2.50
CA LYS A 56 1.42 2.84 -3.43
C LYS A 56 0.99 1.41 -3.19
N ILE A 57 -0.29 1.19 -2.94
CA ILE A 57 -0.84 -0.12 -2.58
C ILE A 57 -1.99 -0.42 -3.52
N PHE A 58 -2.03 -1.65 -4.04
CA PHE A 58 -3.20 -2.22 -4.66
C PHE A 58 -3.86 -3.19 -3.67
N THR A 59 -5.17 -3.08 -3.48
CA THR A 59 -5.92 -3.94 -2.56
C THR A 59 -7.31 -4.22 -3.10
N LYS A 60 -7.81 -5.41 -2.78
CA LYS A 60 -9.19 -5.80 -3.02
C LYS A 60 -9.91 -5.90 -1.68
N TYR A 61 -11.08 -5.27 -1.59
CA TYR A 61 -11.95 -5.36 -0.41
C TYR A 61 -13.38 -5.62 -0.87
N GLU A 62 -13.93 -6.75 -0.42
CA GLU A 62 -15.22 -7.27 -0.90
C GLU A 62 -15.21 -7.37 -2.44
N GLU A 63 -16.10 -6.64 -3.12
CA GLU A 63 -16.19 -6.60 -4.58
C GLU A 63 -15.45 -5.40 -5.20
N SER A 64 -14.81 -4.56 -4.38
CA SER A 64 -14.15 -3.34 -4.81
C SER A 64 -12.64 -3.51 -4.91
N ASN A 65 -12.04 -2.88 -5.93
CA ASN A 65 -10.61 -2.86 -6.16
C ASN A 65 -10.11 -1.42 -6.00
N PHE A 66 -9.08 -1.23 -5.19
CA PHE A 66 -8.56 0.09 -4.86
C PHE A 66 -7.08 0.16 -5.15
N HIS A 67 -6.67 1.20 -5.88
CA HIS A 67 -5.27 1.58 -6.00
C HIS A 67 -5.05 2.87 -5.23
N MET A 68 -4.37 2.79 -4.10
CA MET A 68 -4.26 3.87 -3.12
C MET A 68 -2.81 4.33 -2.95
N TRP A 69 -2.64 5.62 -2.68
CA TRP A 69 -1.41 6.18 -2.16
C TRP A 69 -1.55 6.44 -0.66
N VAL A 70 -0.69 5.84 0.15
CA VAL A 70 -0.74 5.97 1.61
C VAL A 70 0.47 6.77 2.12
N PRO A 71 0.25 7.95 2.71
CA PRO A 71 1.30 8.72 3.37
C PRO A 71 1.65 8.10 4.73
N LEU A 72 2.94 7.99 5.04
CA LEU A 72 3.40 7.24 6.22
C LEU A 72 3.30 8.00 7.54
N ALA A 73 3.26 9.34 7.49
CA ALA A 73 3.27 10.17 8.70
C ALA A 73 1.88 10.34 9.35
N ASN A 74 0.81 9.77 8.77
CA ASN A 74 -0.55 9.99 9.24
C ASN A 74 -0.86 9.10 10.47
N PRO A 75 -1.18 9.67 11.65
CA PRO A 75 -1.42 8.89 12.87
C PRO A 75 -2.67 8.00 12.82
N LYS A 76 -3.62 8.27 11.91
CA LYS A 76 -4.83 7.44 11.73
C LYS A 76 -4.61 6.27 10.79
N ILE A 77 -3.50 6.22 10.09
CA ILE A 77 -3.20 5.17 9.11
C ILE A 77 -1.98 4.40 9.58
N LYS A 78 -2.13 3.10 9.82
CA LYS A 78 -1.04 2.20 10.17
C LYS A 78 -0.74 1.31 8.98
N VAL A 79 0.51 1.33 8.53
CA VAL A 79 1.01 0.50 7.44
C VAL A 79 2.03 -0.47 8.04
N GLU A 80 1.80 -1.76 7.83
CA GLU A 80 2.68 -2.81 8.30
C GLU A 80 2.97 -3.77 7.15
N LEU A 81 4.25 -3.93 6.81
CA LEU A 81 4.68 -4.96 5.87
C LEU A 81 4.61 -6.31 6.57
N SER A 82 3.90 -7.26 5.96
CA SER A 82 3.76 -8.60 6.52
C SER A 82 5.02 -9.44 6.30
N ASN A 83 5.76 -9.17 5.23
CA ASN A 83 7.01 -9.85 4.87
C ASN A 83 8.15 -8.84 4.75
N SER A 84 9.39 -9.27 5.01
CA SER A 84 10.59 -8.43 4.88
C SER A 84 11.05 -8.22 3.43
N THR A 85 10.46 -8.93 2.47
CA THR A 85 10.78 -8.88 1.04
C THR A 85 9.53 -9.06 0.19
N GLY A 86 9.51 -8.43 -0.97
CA GLY A 86 8.49 -8.62 -2.00
C GLY A 86 8.80 -9.75 -2.98
N SER A 87 7.84 -10.04 -3.86
CA SER A 87 7.99 -10.94 -5.00
C SER A 87 7.68 -10.16 -6.28
N PHE A 88 8.67 -10.03 -7.16
CA PHE A 88 8.49 -9.26 -8.39
C PHE A 88 7.50 -9.92 -9.36
N GLU A 89 7.42 -11.25 -9.38
CA GLU A 89 6.42 -11.99 -10.14
C GLU A 89 5.00 -11.66 -9.62
N HIS A 90 4.80 -11.73 -8.30
CA HIS A 90 3.53 -11.35 -7.67
C HIS A 90 3.16 -9.88 -7.93
N PHE A 91 4.15 -8.98 -7.98
CA PHE A 91 3.94 -7.59 -8.38
C PHE A 91 3.41 -7.46 -9.82
N LEU A 92 3.97 -8.20 -10.77
CA LEU A 92 3.54 -8.17 -12.17
C LEU A 92 2.11 -8.71 -12.30
N ASP A 93 1.79 -9.81 -11.62
CA ASP A 93 0.44 -10.39 -11.63
C ASP A 93 -0.60 -9.40 -11.07
N GLU A 94 -0.29 -8.76 -9.95
CA GLU A 94 -1.20 -7.80 -9.31
C GLU A 94 -1.31 -6.48 -10.09
N ARG A 95 -0.26 -6.08 -10.82
CA ARG A 95 -0.32 -4.95 -11.77
C ARG A 95 -1.25 -5.28 -12.93
N ASP A 96 -1.07 -6.43 -13.56
CA ASP A 96 -1.88 -6.83 -14.72
C ASP A 96 -3.36 -6.96 -14.33
N ARG A 97 -3.62 -7.47 -13.11
CA ARG A 97 -4.96 -7.50 -12.52
C ARG A 97 -5.56 -6.11 -12.31
N TRP A 98 -4.78 -5.17 -11.79
CA TRP A 98 -5.25 -3.78 -11.66
C TRP A 98 -5.58 -3.19 -13.03
N ASP A 99 -4.73 -3.40 -14.03
CA ASP A 99 -4.93 -2.88 -15.38
C ASP A 99 -6.21 -3.46 -16.01
N GLU A 100 -6.46 -4.76 -15.87
CA GLU A 100 -7.70 -5.40 -16.32
C GLU A 100 -8.94 -4.79 -15.63
N VAL A 101 -8.93 -4.69 -14.30
CA VAL A 101 -10.07 -4.16 -13.54
C VAL A 101 -10.32 -2.69 -13.86
N TYR A 102 -9.26 -1.90 -14.00
CA TYR A 102 -9.37 -0.49 -14.35
C TYR A 102 -10.00 -0.29 -15.74
N MET A 103 -9.60 -1.12 -16.72
CA MET A 103 -10.13 -1.06 -18.08
C MET A 103 -11.57 -1.56 -18.18
N THR A 104 -11.92 -2.61 -17.43
CA THR A 104 -13.27 -3.20 -17.43
C THR A 104 -14.28 -2.42 -16.58
N GLY A 105 -13.81 -1.71 -15.56
CA GLY A 105 -14.65 -0.87 -14.70
C GLY A 105 -15.18 0.40 -15.38
N ARG A 106 -14.62 0.78 -16.54
CA ARG A 106 -15.13 1.90 -17.33
C ARG A 106 -16.47 1.52 -17.95
N THR A 107 -17.52 2.28 -17.64
CA THR A 107 -18.82 2.15 -18.32
C THR A 107 -18.60 2.26 -19.82
N GLN A 108 -18.82 1.17 -20.55
CA GLN A 108 -18.85 1.20 -22.01
C GLN A 108 -20.13 1.91 -22.42
N MET A 109 -20.04 3.20 -22.75
CA MET A 109 -21.13 3.90 -23.43
C MET A 109 -21.31 3.21 -24.79
N ARG A 110 -22.40 2.46 -24.94
CA ARG A 110 -22.90 1.99 -26.23
C ARG A 110 -23.82 3.03 -26.84
#